data_AF-A0A4Q7P6S2-F1
#
_entry.id   AF-A0A4Q7P6S2-F1
#
_cell.length_a   1.000
_cell.length_b   1.000
_cell.length_c   1.000
_cell.angle_alpha   90.00
_cell.angle_beta   90.00
_cell.angle_gamma   90.00
#
_symmetry.space_group_name_H-M   'P 1'
#
loop_
_entity.id
_entity.type
_entity.pdbx_description
1 polymer ?
#
loop_
_entity_poly.entity_id
_entity_poly.type
_entity_poly.pdbx_seq_one_letter_code
_entity_poly.pdbx_strand_id
1 'polypeptide(L)' 'MTAEQKTAIEQEIEKLRASLTGDMFQDMDARDRIHNLEMQLKGIKPMDSHFDCIGCGS' A
#
# COMPACT_ATOMS: atom_id res chain seq x y z
N MET A 1 -14.73 -8.32 -3.77
CA MET A 1 -13.98 -8.18 -5.03
C MET A 1 -14.27 -9.37 -5.91
N THR A 2 -14.55 -9.14 -7.19
CA THR A 2 -14.69 -10.21 -8.20
C THR A 2 -13.32 -10.72 -8.65
N ALA A 3 -13.27 -11.88 -9.33
CA ALA A 3 -12.01 -12.47 -9.81
C ALA A 3 -11.26 -11.52 -10.77
N GLU A 4 -11.97 -10.86 -11.66
CA GLU A 4 -11.40 -9.87 -12.60
C GLU A 4 -10.77 -8.66 -11.90
N GLN A 5 -11.38 -8.20 -10.80
CA GLN A 5 -10.82 -7.08 -10.01
C GLN A 5 -9.52 -7.46 -9.31
N LYS A 6 -9.40 -8.70 -8.81
CA LYS A 6 -8.14 -9.19 -8.23
C LYS A 6 -7.03 -9.19 -9.28
N THR A 7 -7.30 -9.76 -10.45
CA THR A 7 -6.32 -9.81 -11.54
C THR A 7 -5.89 -8.42 -12.00
N ALA A 8 -6.83 -7.47 -12.11
CA ALA A 8 -6.48 -6.09 -12.46
C ALA A 8 -5.56 -5.43 -11.42
N ILE A 9 -5.82 -5.65 -10.12
CA ILE A 9 -5.00 -5.14 -9.02
C ILE A 9 -3.61 -5.79 -9.02
N GLU A 10 -3.52 -7.10 -9.25
CA GLU A 10 -2.23 -7.81 -9.35
C GLU A 10 -1.38 -7.27 -10.49
N GLN A 11 -1.99 -7.03 -11.67
CA GLN A 11 -1.30 -6.42 -12.81
C GLN A 11 -0.81 -4.99 -12.51
N GLU A 12 -1.61 -4.21 -11.79
CA GLU A 12 -1.23 -2.85 -11.38
C GLU A 12 -0.03 -2.89 -10.41
N ILE A 13 -0.06 -3.80 -9.43
CA ILE A 13 1.04 -4.02 -8.49
C ILE A 13 2.32 -4.43 -9.25
N GLU A 14 2.24 -5.34 -10.21
CA GLU A 14 3.40 -5.74 -11.01
C GLU A 14 3.98 -4.59 -11.83
N LYS A 15 3.13 -3.76 -12.45
CA LYS A 15 3.58 -2.55 -13.17
C LYS A 15 4.28 -1.57 -12.24
N LEU A 16 3.69 -1.29 -11.08
CA LEU A 16 4.30 -0.40 -10.08
C LEU A 16 5.63 -0.97 -9.58
N ARG A 17 5.70 -2.29 -9.33
CA ARG A 17 6.94 -2.98 -8.93
C ARG A 17 8.03 -2.91 -10.00
N ALA A 18 7.65 -3.04 -11.28
CA ALA A 18 8.59 -2.90 -12.39
C ALA A 18 9.07 -1.45 -12.58
N SER A 19 8.26 -0.47 -12.15
CA SER A 19 8.66 0.94 -12.15
C SER A 19 9.58 1.33 -10.99
N LEU A 20 9.77 0.44 -10.00
CA LEU A 20 10.66 0.69 -8.88
C LEU A 20 12.10 0.83 -9.39
N THR A 21 12.69 1.97 -9.09
CA THR A 21 14.04 2.34 -9.48
C THR A 21 15.07 1.84 -8.48
N GLY A 22 14.64 1.44 -7.28
CA GLY A 22 15.50 1.10 -6.16
C GLY A 22 15.88 2.31 -5.29
N ASP A 23 15.57 3.53 -5.75
CA ASP A 23 15.74 4.74 -4.96
C ASP A 23 14.55 4.92 -4.01
N MET A 24 14.82 4.93 -2.70
CA MET A 24 13.78 4.91 -1.68
C MET A 24 12.85 6.13 -1.73
N PHE A 25 13.35 7.30 -2.15
CA PHE A 25 12.56 8.52 -2.23
C PHE A 25 11.68 8.55 -3.48
N GLN A 26 12.22 8.13 -4.62
CA GLN A 26 11.47 8.01 -5.88
C GLN A 26 10.40 6.90 -5.78
N ASP A 27 10.74 5.81 -5.12
CA ASP A 27 9.89 4.63 -4.99
C ASP A 27 8.83 4.79 -3.89
N MET A 28 8.88 5.85 -3.06
CA MET A 28 8.01 6.01 -1.89
C MET A 28 6.53 5.97 -2.26
N ASP A 29 6.12 6.72 -3.28
CA ASP A 29 4.73 6.78 -3.77
C ASP A 29 4.29 5.44 -4.39
N ALA A 30 5.17 4.85 -5.21
CA ALA A 30 4.90 3.55 -5.84
C ALA A 30 4.75 2.44 -4.79
N ARG A 31 5.60 2.42 -3.76
CA ARG A 31 5.54 1.47 -2.65
C ARG A 31 4.28 1.66 -1.81
N ASP A 32 3.89 2.90 -1.52
CA ASP A 32 2.66 3.18 -0.79
C ASP A 32 1.41 2.69 -1.57
N ARG A 33 1.37 2.96 -2.88
CA ARG A 33 0.31 2.44 -3.76
C ARG A 33 0.28 0.92 -3.81
N ILE A 34 1.44 0.27 -3.97
CA ILE A 34 1.54 -1.20 -3.94
C ILE A 34 0.97 -1.72 -2.62
N HIS A 35 1.35 -1.12 -1.50
CA HIS A 35 0.92 -1.56 -0.18
C HIS A 35 -0.60 -1.43 -0.02
N ASN A 36 -1.20 -0.32 -0.44
CA ASN A 36 -2.65 -0.12 -0.42
C ASN A 36 -3.38 -1.14 -1.32
N LEU A 37 -2.88 -1.37 -2.54
CA LEU A 37 -3.45 -2.35 -3.47
C LEU A 37 -3.36 -3.77 -2.91
N GLU A 38 -2.23 -4.14 -2.29
CA GLU A 38 -2.08 -5.42 -1.60
C GLU A 38 -3.04 -5.56 -0.41
N MET A 39 -3.29 -4.47 0.33
CA MET A 39 -4.28 -4.47 1.41
C MET A 39 -5.68 -4.73 0.88
N GLN A 40 -6.07 -4.05 -0.21
CA GLN A 40 -7.36 -4.28 -0.87
C GLN A 40 -7.51 -5.72 -1.36
N LEU A 41 -6.43 -6.29 -1.92
CA LEU A 41 -6.43 -7.67 -2.43
C LEU A 41 -6.54 -8.71 -1.32
N LYS A 42 -5.84 -8.49 -0.21
CA LYS A 42 -5.84 -9.34 0.99
C LYS A 42 -7.09 -9.11 1.86
N GLY A 43 -7.84 -8.02 1.63
CA GLY A 43 -9.02 -7.65 2.42
C GLY A 43 -8.68 -7.25 3.86
N ILE A 44 -7.41 -6.90 4.12
CA ILE A 44 -6.96 -6.42 5.42
C ILE A 44 -7.30 -4.93 5.53
N LYS A 45 -8.08 -4.57 6.54
CA LYS A 45 -8.31 -3.15 6.86
C LYS A 45 -6.97 -2.50 7.21
N PRO A 46 -6.78 -1.20 6.89
CA PRO A 46 -5.61 -0.46 7.37
C PRO A 46 -5.55 -0.70 8.88
N MET A 47 -4.38 -1.07 9.39
CA MET A 47 -4.17 -1.06 10.84
C MET A 47 -4.68 0.28 11.32
N ASP A 48 -5.66 0.20 12.22
CA ASP A 48 -6.23 1.34 12.91
C ASP A 48 -5.06 2.14 13.46
N SER A 49 -4.66 3.18 12.73
CA SER A 49 -3.63 4.12 13.14
C SER A 49 -4.22 4.95 14.26
N HIS A 50 -4.52 4.29 15.39
CA HIS A 50 -4.49 4.89 16.70
C HIS A 50 -3.03 5.26 16.94
N PHE A 51 -2.61 6.37 16.33
CA PHE A 51 -1.62 7.22 16.96
C PHE A 51 -2.30 7.79 18.20
N ASP A 52 -2.30 7.01 19.29
CA ASP A 52 -2.30 7.58 20.63
C ASP A 52 -0.99 8.36 20.73
N CYS A 53 -1.00 9.56 20.16
CA CYS A 53 -0.17 10.64 20.65
C CYS A 53 -0.65 10.85 22.09
N ILE A 54 -0.12 10.05 23.00
CA ILE A 54 -0.07 10.36 24.41
C ILE A 54 0.75 11.64 24.45
N GLY A 55 0.03 12.76 24.33
CA GLY A 55 0.58 14.09 24.45
C GLY A 55 1.42 14.07 25.71
N CYS A 56 2.69 14.44 25.56
CA CYS A 56 3.57 14.77 26.64
C CYS A 56 2.99 16.03 27.31
N GLY A 57 1.92 15.85 28.08
CA GLY A 57 1.41 16.81 29.04
C GLY A 57 2.22 16.62 30.31
N SER A 58 3.29 17.40 30.42
CA SER A 58 3.97 17.70 31.67
C SER A 58 4.27 19.18 31.70
#